data_AF-A0A182SUU4-F1
#
_entry.id   AF-A0A182SUU4-F1
#
_cell.length_a   1.000
_cell.length_b   1.000
_cell.length_c   1.000
_cell.angle_alpha   90.00
_cell.angle_beta   90.00
_cell.angle_gamma   90.00
#
_symmetry.space_group_name_H-M   'P 1'
#
loop_
_entity.id
_entity.type
_entity.pdbx_description
1 polymer ?
#
loop_
_entity_poly.entity_id
_entity_poly.type
_entity_poly.pdbx_seq_one_letter_code
_entity_poly.pdbx_strand_id
1 'polypeptide(L)'
;MARWTSVLLIVGSMLLGGCFCAGDFGLPYSVPGFDANFRSGIGSGIVSIVKANASLLKYEANLDRSGATTVLFDVANNLTSPLNKLLGHVAATFGANSSEALQALVEELQATILPTTAALDQVSSTIGKLQGAVRPQLLDTFSNNVSTITTQIGTLARNWSPFAEALKEASSPDSTYSSTNVSTLITPALVQSIASPVSLIN
;
A
#
# COMPACT_ATOMS: atom_id res chain seq x y z
N MET A 1 4.09 -27.08 -52.07
CA MET A 1 3.08 -26.10 -51.64
C MET A 1 3.10 -25.90 -50.11
N ALA A 2 4.26 -25.63 -49.50
CA ALA A 2 4.40 -25.54 -48.03
C ALA A 2 5.24 -24.34 -47.56
N ARG A 3 5.58 -23.41 -48.47
CA ARG A 3 6.44 -22.24 -48.17
C ARG A 3 5.68 -20.93 -47.96
N TRP A 4 4.37 -20.91 -48.24
CA TRP A 4 3.55 -19.69 -48.15
C TRP A 4 2.65 -19.64 -46.90
N THR A 5 2.38 -20.79 -46.27
CA THR A 5 1.58 -20.86 -45.03
C THR A 5 2.35 -20.36 -43.81
N SER A 6 3.69 -20.47 -43.80
CA SER A 6 4.53 -20.00 -42.69
C SER A 6 4.66 -18.47 -42.62
N VAL A 7 4.52 -17.76 -43.75
CA VAL A 7 4.60 -16.28 -43.78
C VAL A 7 3.29 -15.66 -43.27
N LEU A 8 2.14 -16.29 -43.55
CA LEU A 8 0.83 -15.84 -43.07
C LEU A 8 0.66 -16.01 -41.54
N LEU A 9 1.32 -17.00 -40.93
CA LEU A 9 1.26 -17.22 -39.48
C LEU A 9 2.12 -16.25 -38.66
N ILE A 10 3.21 -15.72 -39.25
CA ILE A 10 4.08 -14.73 -38.59
C ILE A 10 3.54 -13.30 -38.77
N VAL A 11 2.92 -12.98 -39.92
CA VAL A 11 2.27 -11.68 -40.12
C VAL A 11 0.92 -11.60 -39.39
N GLY A 12 0.19 -12.72 -39.27
CA GLY A 12 -1.07 -12.79 -38.52
C GLY A 12 -0.93 -12.65 -37.01
N SER A 13 0.24 -12.97 -36.43
CA SER A 13 0.50 -12.84 -34.99
C SER A 13 1.01 -11.45 -34.58
N MET A 14 1.44 -10.60 -35.51
CA MET A 14 1.75 -9.18 -35.23
C MET A 14 0.55 -8.23 -35.36
N LEU A 15 -0.54 -8.65 -36.01
CA LEU A 15 -1.72 -7.81 -36.26
C LEU A 15 -2.92 -8.07 -35.33
N LEU A 16 -2.89 -9.14 -34.52
CA LEU A 16 -4.02 -9.54 -33.64
C LEU A 16 -3.65 -9.69 -32.16
N GLY A 17 -2.41 -9.38 -31.80
CA GLY A 17 -1.92 -9.47 -30.43
C GLY A 17 -1.30 -8.15 -30.01
N GLY A 18 -2.12 -7.12 -29.84
CA GLY A 18 -1.76 -6.01 -28.97
C GLY A 18 -1.49 -6.60 -27.60
N CYS A 19 -0.24 -6.98 -27.34
CA CYS A 19 0.25 -7.22 -26.01
C CYS A 19 0.25 -5.84 -25.37
N PHE A 20 -0.93 -5.40 -24.92
CA PHE A 20 -1.04 -4.41 -23.88
C PHE A 20 -0.42 -5.08 -22.66
N CYS A 21 0.91 -5.07 -22.62
CA CYS A 21 1.62 -5.23 -21.37
C CYS A 21 1.02 -4.14 -20.50
N ALA A 22 0.10 -4.52 -19.61
CA ALA A 22 -0.37 -3.63 -18.56
C ALA A 22 0.89 -3.14 -17.86
N GLY A 23 1.19 -1.87 -18.06
CA GLY A 23 2.19 -1.13 -17.32
C GLY A 23 1.73 -0.93 -15.89
N ASP A 24 2.24 0.10 -15.24
CA ASP A 24 1.87 0.36 -13.85
C ASP A 24 0.40 0.80 -13.77
N PHE A 25 -0.33 0.34 -12.74
CA PHE A 25 -1.71 0.77 -12.45
C PHE A 25 -2.76 0.42 -13.53
N GLY A 26 -2.50 -0.59 -14.35
CA GLY A 26 -3.41 -0.97 -15.44
C GLY A 26 -3.34 -0.02 -16.65
N LEU A 27 -2.38 0.91 -16.65
CA LEU A 27 -2.09 1.76 -17.82
C LEU A 27 -1.40 0.93 -18.91
N PRO A 28 -1.52 1.29 -20.19
CA PRO A 28 -0.81 0.60 -21.28
C PRO A 28 0.70 0.95 -21.33
N TYR A 29 1.23 1.68 -20.34
CA TYR A 29 2.61 2.14 -20.27
C TYR A 29 3.09 2.27 -18.81
N SER A 30 4.41 2.30 -18.60
CA SER A 30 5.02 2.52 -17.28
C SER A 30 5.00 3.98 -16.86
N VAL A 31 4.87 4.22 -15.55
CA VAL A 31 4.90 5.57 -14.97
C VAL A 31 6.36 5.95 -14.62
N PRO A 32 6.92 7.05 -15.17
CA PRO A 32 8.29 7.46 -14.85
C PRO A 32 8.48 7.82 -13.37
N GLY A 33 9.60 7.41 -12.79
CA GLY A 33 9.87 7.59 -11.35
C GLY A 33 9.21 6.53 -10.45
N PHE A 34 8.47 5.61 -11.04
CA PHE A 34 7.90 4.44 -10.37
C PHE A 34 8.90 3.27 -10.46
N ASP A 35 9.89 3.26 -9.57
CA ASP A 35 11.01 2.32 -9.64
C ASP A 35 10.79 1.02 -8.82
N ALA A 36 11.74 0.08 -8.95
CA ALA A 36 11.72 -1.17 -8.18
C ALA A 36 11.84 -0.95 -6.65
N ASN A 37 12.40 0.18 -6.21
CA ASN A 37 12.55 0.50 -4.79
C ASN A 37 11.20 0.78 -4.14
N PHE A 38 10.28 1.40 -4.87
CA PHE A 38 8.91 1.59 -4.43
C PHE A 38 8.19 0.25 -4.16
N ARG A 39 8.23 -0.66 -5.14
CA ARG A 39 7.65 -2.02 -5.01
C ARG A 39 8.31 -2.80 -3.88
N SER A 40 9.62 -2.66 -3.74
CA SER A 40 10.38 -3.25 -2.63
C SER A 40 9.98 -2.68 -1.27
N GLY A 41 9.73 -1.37 -1.16
CA GLY A 41 9.37 -0.70 0.09
C GLY A 41 7.98 -1.09 0.60
N ILE A 42 7.01 -1.24 -0.30
CA ILE A 42 5.69 -1.81 0.05
C ILE A 42 5.83 -3.27 0.49
N GLY A 43 6.60 -4.05 -0.27
CA GLY A 43 6.87 -5.45 0.06
C GLY A 43 7.50 -5.59 1.44
N SER A 44 8.47 -4.75 1.80
CA SER A 44 9.10 -4.77 3.12
C SER A 44 8.10 -4.40 4.23
N GLY A 45 7.25 -3.38 4.01
CA GLY A 45 6.24 -2.97 4.98
C GLY A 45 5.22 -4.05 5.27
N ILE A 46 4.65 -4.67 4.24
CA ILE A 46 3.69 -5.77 4.39
C ILE A 46 4.34 -6.96 5.10
N VAL A 47 5.55 -7.35 4.70
CA VAL A 47 6.26 -8.48 5.32
C VAL A 47 6.55 -8.21 6.79
N SER A 48 6.97 -6.99 7.15
CA SER A 48 7.18 -6.59 8.55
C SER A 48 5.89 -6.70 9.37
N ILE A 49 4.77 -6.23 8.83
CA ILE A 49 3.45 -6.34 9.50
C ILE A 49 3.00 -7.79 9.64
N VAL A 50 3.14 -8.61 8.60
CA VAL A 50 2.78 -10.04 8.65
C VAL A 50 3.65 -10.78 9.67
N LYS A 51 4.96 -10.48 9.72
CA LYS A 51 5.87 -11.04 10.73
C LYS A 51 5.53 -10.58 12.14
N ALA A 52 5.13 -9.32 12.31
CA ALA A 52 4.63 -8.81 13.58
C ALA A 52 3.40 -9.61 14.00
N ASN A 53 2.39 -9.75 13.12
CA ASN A 53 1.19 -10.55 13.39
C ASN A 53 1.51 -12.00 13.78
N ALA A 54 2.38 -12.65 13.02
CA ALA A 54 2.75 -14.04 13.26
C ALA A 54 3.52 -14.22 14.58
N SER A 55 4.23 -13.19 15.02
CA SER A 55 4.91 -13.18 16.33
C SER A 55 3.91 -13.06 17.48
N LEU A 56 2.78 -12.36 17.27
CA LEU A 56 1.72 -12.23 18.27
C LEU A 56 1.00 -13.55 18.54
N LEU A 57 0.79 -14.38 17.51
CA LEU A 57 0.14 -15.69 17.65
C LEU A 57 0.91 -16.67 18.54
N LYS A 58 2.19 -16.41 18.80
CA LYS A 58 3.04 -17.24 19.67
C LYS A 58 3.00 -16.81 21.13
N TYR A 59 2.22 -15.78 21.49
CA TYR A 59 2.21 -15.23 22.83
C TYR A 59 1.16 -15.89 23.73
N GLU A 60 1.60 -16.42 24.88
CA GLU A 60 0.72 -16.98 25.90
C GLU A 60 0.43 -15.95 26.99
N ALA A 61 -0.75 -15.31 26.93
CA ALA A 61 -1.21 -14.31 27.91
C ALA A 61 -1.26 -14.85 29.36
N ASN A 62 -1.31 -16.16 29.54
CA ASN A 62 -1.43 -16.82 30.84
C ASN A 62 -0.14 -16.75 31.70
N LEU A 63 0.99 -16.38 31.10
CA LEU A 63 2.28 -16.27 31.79
C LEU A 63 2.59 -14.85 32.30
N ASP A 64 1.76 -13.85 31.99
CA ASP A 64 2.00 -12.46 32.36
C ASP A 64 1.34 -12.06 33.69
N ARG A 65 2.17 -11.89 34.72
CA ARG A 65 1.73 -11.41 36.05
C ARG A 65 1.57 -9.88 36.14
N SER A 66 2.08 -9.14 35.17
CA SER A 66 2.07 -7.67 35.15
C SER A 66 0.89 -7.08 34.35
N GLY A 67 0.30 -7.88 33.46
CA GLY A 67 -0.74 -7.45 32.51
C GLY A 67 -0.22 -6.58 31.36
N ALA A 68 1.06 -6.17 31.38
CA ALA A 68 1.67 -5.33 30.35
C ALA A 68 1.66 -6.01 28.98
N THR A 69 1.80 -7.33 28.96
CA THR A 69 1.90 -8.09 27.72
C THR A 69 0.55 -8.43 27.13
N THR A 70 -0.50 -8.56 27.94
CA THR A 70 -1.89 -8.53 27.45
C THR A 70 -2.19 -7.21 26.76
N VAL A 71 -1.79 -6.08 27.36
CA VAL A 71 -1.97 -4.75 26.77
C VAL A 71 -1.16 -4.60 25.47
N LEU A 72 0.07 -5.10 25.41
CA LEU A 72 0.88 -5.11 24.18
C LEU A 72 0.27 -6.00 23.10
N PHE A 73 -0.30 -7.14 23.47
CA PHE A 73 -0.99 -8.03 22.55
C PHE A 73 -2.23 -7.36 21.95
N ASP A 74 -3.03 -6.69 22.78
CA ASP A 74 -4.21 -5.93 22.33
C ASP A 74 -3.82 -4.77 21.41
N VAL A 75 -2.76 -4.03 21.75
CA VAL A 75 -2.21 -2.97 20.91
C VAL A 75 -1.81 -3.53 19.54
N ALA A 76 -1.04 -4.60 19.54
CA ALA A 76 -0.50 -5.14 18.31
C ALA A 76 -1.57 -5.79 17.41
N ASN A 77 -2.57 -6.48 17.97
CA ASN A 77 -3.69 -7.03 17.18
C ASN A 77 -4.57 -5.94 16.57
N ASN A 78 -4.92 -4.92 17.35
CA ASN A 78 -5.76 -3.82 16.89
C ASN A 78 -5.06 -2.99 15.82
N LEU A 79 -3.73 -2.90 15.85
CA LEU A 79 -2.93 -2.19 14.87
C LEU A 79 -2.70 -3.02 13.59
N THR A 80 -2.41 -4.31 13.73
CA THR A 80 -1.92 -5.14 12.62
C THR A 80 -2.99 -5.42 11.57
N SER A 81 -4.21 -5.77 11.98
CA SER A 81 -5.28 -6.13 11.03
C SER A 81 -5.67 -4.97 10.09
N PRO A 82 -5.99 -3.75 10.57
CA PRO A 82 -6.35 -2.65 9.69
C PRO A 82 -5.15 -2.13 8.87
N LEU A 83 -3.94 -2.09 9.43
CA LEU A 83 -2.75 -1.70 8.66
C LEU A 83 -2.42 -2.68 7.54
N ASN A 84 -2.56 -3.99 7.79
CA ASN A 84 -2.33 -5.00 6.76
C ASN A 84 -3.33 -4.86 5.61
N LYS A 85 -4.60 -4.53 5.92
CA LYS A 85 -5.60 -4.21 4.88
C LYS A 85 -5.22 -2.96 4.11
N LEU A 86 -4.89 -1.85 4.80
CA LEU A 86 -4.49 -0.60 4.16
C LEU A 86 -3.30 -0.82 3.22
N LEU A 87 -2.19 -1.38 3.72
CA LEU A 87 -1.00 -1.62 2.89
C LEU A 87 -1.24 -2.69 1.81
N GLY A 88 -2.12 -3.66 2.08
CA GLY A 88 -2.57 -4.65 1.10
C GLY A 88 -3.35 -4.04 -0.05
N HIS A 89 -4.27 -3.11 0.21
CA HIS A 89 -5.00 -2.37 -0.83
C HIS A 89 -4.07 -1.42 -1.59
N VAL A 90 -3.14 -0.77 -0.90
CA VAL A 90 -2.05 0.00 -1.55
C VAL A 90 -1.30 -0.93 -2.51
N ALA A 91 -0.82 -2.09 -2.04
CA ALA A 91 -0.13 -3.08 -2.88
C ALA A 91 -0.96 -3.57 -4.09
N ALA A 92 -2.23 -3.90 -3.86
CA ALA A 92 -3.13 -4.37 -4.90
C ALA A 92 -3.40 -3.30 -5.96
N THR A 93 -3.50 -2.03 -5.57
CA THR A 93 -3.66 -0.89 -6.50
C THR A 93 -2.52 -0.85 -7.53
N PHE A 94 -1.29 -1.26 -7.15
CA PHE A 94 -0.17 -1.34 -8.11
C PHE A 94 -0.24 -2.52 -9.05
N GLY A 95 -0.86 -3.62 -8.61
CA GLY A 95 -1.07 -4.82 -9.42
C GLY A 95 -2.34 -4.76 -10.27
N ALA A 96 -3.11 -3.66 -10.19
CA ALA A 96 -4.31 -3.48 -10.98
C ALA A 96 -3.97 -3.59 -12.47
N ASN A 97 -4.75 -4.39 -13.20
CA ASN A 97 -4.57 -4.66 -14.61
C ASN A 97 -5.59 -3.93 -15.50
N SER A 98 -6.51 -3.17 -14.90
CA SER A 98 -7.48 -2.34 -15.60
C SER A 98 -7.86 -1.11 -14.78
N SER A 99 -8.41 -0.10 -15.46
CA SER A 99 -8.90 1.15 -14.87
C SER A 99 -10.04 0.89 -13.87
N GLU A 100 -10.91 -0.09 -14.13
CA GLU A 100 -12.00 -0.46 -13.23
C GLU A 100 -11.48 -1.13 -11.95
N ALA A 101 -10.51 -2.03 -12.08
CA ALA A 101 -9.86 -2.67 -10.94
C ALA A 101 -9.15 -1.62 -10.07
N LEU A 102 -8.47 -0.67 -10.71
CA LEU A 102 -7.83 0.45 -10.03
C LEU A 102 -8.85 1.29 -9.25
N GLN A 103 -9.99 1.63 -9.86
CA GLN A 103 -11.01 2.45 -9.22
C GLN A 103 -11.63 1.76 -8.00
N ALA A 104 -11.94 0.46 -8.10
CA ALA A 104 -12.42 -0.31 -6.96
C ALA A 104 -11.41 -0.33 -5.81
N LEU A 105 -10.12 -0.51 -6.11
CA LEU A 105 -9.05 -0.53 -5.10
C LEU A 105 -8.82 0.83 -4.44
N VAL A 106 -9.03 1.93 -5.17
CA VAL A 106 -8.99 3.29 -4.60
C VAL A 106 -10.13 3.50 -3.61
N GLU A 107 -11.35 3.09 -3.96
CA GLU A 107 -12.53 3.19 -3.09
C GLU A 107 -12.37 2.32 -1.85
N GLU A 108 -11.87 1.09 -2.01
CA GLU A 108 -11.54 0.18 -0.90
C GLU A 108 -10.47 0.79 0.01
N LEU A 109 -9.41 1.38 -0.54
CA LEU A 109 -8.39 2.03 0.27
C LEU A 109 -9.01 3.17 1.10
N GLN A 110 -9.81 4.04 0.48
CA GLN A 110 -10.49 5.12 1.20
C GLN A 110 -11.37 4.60 2.33
N ALA A 111 -12.09 3.49 2.09
CA ALA A 111 -12.90 2.84 3.11
C ALA A 111 -12.07 2.26 4.28
N THR A 112 -10.80 1.91 4.06
CA THR A 112 -9.91 1.41 5.12
C THR A 112 -9.20 2.49 5.95
N ILE A 113 -9.12 3.73 5.47
CA ILE A 113 -8.42 4.82 6.17
C ILE A 113 -9.06 5.10 7.53
N LEU A 114 -10.38 5.33 7.57
CA LEU A 114 -11.07 5.71 8.80
C LEU A 114 -11.06 4.62 9.88
N PRO A 115 -11.31 3.33 9.57
CA PRO A 115 -11.10 2.23 10.51
C PRO A 115 -9.66 2.13 11.02
N THR A 116 -8.67 2.38 10.17
CA THR A 116 -7.25 2.29 10.56
C THR A 116 -6.85 3.42 11.50
N THR A 117 -7.30 4.65 11.23
CA THR A 117 -7.09 5.79 12.13
C THR A 117 -7.76 5.56 13.49
N ALA A 118 -9.01 5.07 13.50
CA ALA A 118 -9.72 4.77 14.75
C ALA A 118 -9.00 3.69 15.58
N ALA A 119 -8.44 2.67 14.92
CA ALA A 119 -7.64 1.64 15.59
C ALA A 119 -6.35 2.22 16.21
N LEU A 120 -5.68 3.16 15.52
CA LEU A 120 -4.49 3.84 16.03
C LEU A 120 -4.80 4.74 17.23
N ASP A 121 -5.94 5.44 17.22
CA ASP A 121 -6.39 6.23 18.36
C ASP A 121 -6.69 5.35 19.58
N GLN A 122 -7.32 4.20 19.36
CA GLN A 122 -7.56 3.20 20.41
C GLN A 122 -6.25 2.62 20.95
N VAL A 123 -5.28 2.34 20.07
CA VAL A 123 -3.94 1.88 20.45
C VAL A 123 -3.22 2.93 21.29
N SER A 124 -3.26 4.20 20.88
CA SER A 124 -2.65 5.31 21.61
C SER A 124 -3.21 5.41 23.04
N SER A 125 -4.54 5.32 23.19
CA SER A 125 -5.21 5.26 24.49
C SER A 125 -4.81 4.03 25.32
N THR A 126 -4.60 2.89 24.66
CA THR A 126 -4.24 1.62 25.31
C THR A 126 -2.78 1.58 25.76
N ILE A 127 -1.86 2.23 25.02
CA ILE A 127 -0.45 2.38 25.42
C ILE A 127 -0.32 3.13 26.75
N GLY A 128 -1.20 4.10 27.03
CA GLY A 128 -1.22 4.79 28.32
C GLY A 128 -1.38 3.85 29.53
N LYS A 129 -2.00 2.67 29.34
CA LYS A 129 -2.16 1.65 30.39
C LYS A 129 -0.86 0.92 30.73
N LEU A 130 0.19 1.05 29.90
CA LEU A 130 1.52 0.50 30.17
C LEU A 130 2.32 1.39 31.13
N GLN A 131 1.84 2.58 31.46
CA GLN A 131 2.52 3.49 32.37
C GLN A 131 2.71 2.84 33.75
N GLY A 132 3.96 2.75 34.20
CA GLY A 132 4.34 2.09 35.45
C GLY A 132 4.51 0.56 35.35
N ALA A 133 4.06 -0.07 34.26
CA ALA A 133 4.25 -1.51 34.01
C ALA A 133 5.46 -1.80 33.10
N VAL A 134 5.87 -0.83 32.28
CA VAL A 134 7.07 -0.92 31.42
C VAL A 134 8.06 0.22 31.69
N ARG A 135 9.28 0.08 31.17
CA ARG A 135 10.30 1.14 31.24
C ARG A 135 9.80 2.39 30.48
N PRO A 136 9.96 3.61 31.03
CA PRO A 136 9.52 4.84 30.37
C PRO A 136 10.02 4.98 28.92
N GLN A 137 11.28 4.62 28.66
CA GLN A 137 11.88 4.65 27.33
C GLN A 137 11.14 3.77 26.30
N LEU A 138 10.58 2.63 26.74
CA LEU A 138 9.79 1.74 25.88
C LEU A 138 8.41 2.33 25.62
N LEU A 139 7.78 2.92 26.64
CA LEU A 139 6.50 3.62 26.52
C LEU A 139 6.60 4.80 25.52
N ASP A 140 7.67 5.59 25.62
CA ASP A 140 7.94 6.70 24.71
C ASP A 140 8.16 6.20 23.28
N THR A 141 8.91 5.11 23.13
CA THR A 141 9.15 4.48 21.81
C THR A 141 7.84 4.00 21.18
N PHE A 142 6.97 3.32 21.95
CA PHE A 142 5.68 2.86 21.43
C PHE A 142 4.77 4.02 21.03
N SER A 143 4.71 5.07 21.87
CA SER A 143 3.90 6.26 21.59
C SER A 143 4.40 6.99 20.33
N ASN A 144 5.73 7.14 20.18
CA ASN A 144 6.34 7.76 19.01
C ASN A 144 6.10 6.95 17.73
N ASN A 145 6.19 5.62 17.80
CA ASN A 145 5.93 4.75 16.65
C ASN A 145 4.47 4.86 16.20
N VAL A 146 3.52 4.81 17.13
CA VAL A 146 2.09 4.96 16.82
C VAL A 146 1.81 6.34 16.25
N SER A 147 2.36 7.40 16.84
CA SER A 147 2.24 8.77 16.31
C SER A 147 2.80 8.91 14.90
N THR A 148 3.96 8.27 14.63
CA THR A 148 4.57 8.24 13.30
C THR A 148 3.65 7.53 12.31
N ILE A 149 3.16 6.33 12.64
CA ILE A 149 2.24 5.57 11.79
C ILE A 149 0.97 6.38 11.49
N THR A 150 0.36 7.00 12.50
CA THR A 150 -0.82 7.87 12.32
C THR A 150 -0.53 9.03 11.38
N THR A 151 0.62 9.69 11.53
CA THR A 151 1.03 10.81 10.66
C THR A 151 1.22 10.35 9.22
N GLN A 152 1.83 9.19 9.01
CA GLN A 152 2.05 8.64 7.68
C GLN A 152 0.75 8.21 7.01
N ILE A 153 -0.19 7.59 7.74
CA ILE A 153 -1.51 7.25 7.19
C ILE A 153 -2.29 8.51 6.83
N GLY A 154 -2.27 9.55 7.67
CA GLY A 154 -2.89 10.83 7.32
C GLY A 154 -2.27 11.49 6.10
N THR A 155 -0.96 11.33 5.90
CA THR A 155 -0.24 11.83 4.72
C THR A 155 -0.60 11.03 3.47
N LEU A 156 -0.60 9.70 3.57
CA LEU A 156 -1.04 8.79 2.52
C LEU A 156 -2.47 9.12 2.10
N ALA A 157 -3.39 9.23 3.06
CA ALA A 157 -4.80 9.55 2.82
C ALA A 157 -5.00 10.86 2.04
N ARG A 158 -4.29 11.93 2.44
CA ARG A 158 -4.38 13.24 1.76
C ARG A 158 -3.84 13.20 0.35
N ASN A 159 -2.74 12.47 0.13
CA ASN A 159 -2.08 12.41 -1.16
C ASN A 159 -2.71 11.38 -2.11
N TRP A 160 -3.50 10.45 -1.59
CA TRP A 160 -4.11 9.38 -2.37
C TRP A 160 -5.17 9.87 -3.35
N SER A 161 -6.04 10.82 -2.96
CA SER A 161 -7.08 11.33 -3.88
C SER A 161 -6.49 12.01 -5.12
N PRO A 162 -5.53 12.96 -4.98
CA PRO A 162 -4.87 13.54 -6.15
C PRO A 162 -4.16 12.52 -7.03
N PHE A 163 -3.57 11.48 -6.43
CA PHE A 163 -2.92 10.41 -7.16
C PHE A 163 -3.90 9.54 -7.95
N ALA A 164 -5.02 9.16 -7.33
CA ALA A 164 -6.08 8.39 -7.97
C ALA A 164 -6.77 9.17 -9.10
N GLU A 165 -6.99 10.47 -8.91
CA GLU A 165 -7.52 11.36 -9.95
C GLU A 165 -6.59 11.44 -11.16
N ALA A 166 -5.29 11.64 -10.93
CA ALA A 166 -4.27 11.63 -11.98
C ALA A 166 -4.23 10.30 -12.74
N LEU A 167 -4.35 9.17 -12.04
CA LEU A 167 -4.42 7.87 -12.70
C LEU A 167 -5.70 7.70 -13.52
N LYS A 168 -6.85 8.13 -13.00
CA LYS A 168 -8.14 8.06 -13.71
C LYS A 168 -8.14 8.90 -14.99
N GLU A 169 -7.52 10.08 -14.96
CA GLU A 169 -7.35 10.93 -16.13
C GLU A 169 -6.38 10.30 -17.15
N ALA A 170 -5.30 9.68 -16.70
CA ALA A 170 -4.37 8.94 -17.55
C ALA A 170 -4.99 7.67 -18.17
N SER A 171 -5.94 7.05 -17.48
CA SER A 171 -6.58 5.78 -17.86
C SER A 171 -7.91 5.97 -18.62
N SER A 172 -8.33 7.21 -18.85
CA SER A 172 -9.57 7.54 -19.56
C SER A 172 -9.50 7.10 -21.03
N PRO A 173 -10.59 6.58 -21.62
CA PRO A 173 -10.64 6.27 -23.05
C PRO A 173 -10.31 7.47 -23.96
N ASP A 174 -10.63 8.69 -23.49
CA ASP A 174 -10.37 9.95 -24.18
C ASP A 174 -9.07 10.62 -23.72
N SER A 175 -8.19 9.89 -23.02
CA SER A 175 -6.96 10.43 -22.47
C SER A 175 -6.01 10.90 -23.57
N THR A 176 -5.47 12.11 -23.41
CA THR A 176 -4.39 12.63 -24.28
C THR A 176 -3.00 12.27 -23.76
N TYR A 177 -2.93 11.50 -22.65
CA TYR A 177 -1.69 11.08 -22.02
C TYR A 177 -1.19 9.75 -22.59
N SER A 178 0.13 9.65 -22.66
CA SER A 178 0.92 8.57 -23.24
C SER A 178 2.18 8.37 -22.41
N SER A 179 2.99 7.36 -22.73
CA SER A 179 4.28 7.13 -22.10
C SER A 179 5.22 8.34 -22.14
N THR A 180 5.07 9.25 -23.11
CA THR A 180 5.94 10.41 -23.32
C THR A 180 5.56 11.60 -22.43
N ASN A 181 4.28 11.74 -22.05
CA ASN A 181 3.76 12.91 -21.33
C ASN A 181 3.02 12.57 -20.03
N VAL A 182 2.80 11.30 -19.67
CA VAL A 182 2.16 10.96 -18.39
C VAL A 182 2.89 11.56 -17.18
N SER A 183 4.21 11.77 -17.27
CA SER A 183 4.98 12.41 -16.20
C SER A 183 4.61 13.86 -15.91
N THR A 184 3.86 14.53 -16.80
CA THR A 184 3.31 15.87 -16.51
C THR A 184 2.10 15.82 -15.58
N LEU A 185 1.42 14.67 -15.55
CA LEU A 185 0.24 14.40 -14.72
C LEU A 185 0.63 13.61 -13.46
N ILE A 186 1.32 12.49 -13.64
CA ILE A 186 1.86 11.65 -12.55
C ILE A 186 3.34 12.00 -12.38
N THR A 187 3.58 13.09 -11.64
CA THR A 187 4.93 13.58 -11.41
C THR A 187 5.70 12.69 -10.41
N PRO A 188 7.04 12.68 -10.43
CA PRO A 188 7.83 11.98 -9.42
C PRO A 188 7.52 12.43 -7.99
N ALA A 189 7.18 13.72 -7.80
CA ALA A 189 6.78 14.24 -6.49
C ALA A 189 5.45 13.64 -6.01
N LEU A 190 4.49 13.46 -6.93
CA LEU A 190 3.21 12.82 -6.63
C LEU A 190 3.40 11.34 -6.28
N VAL A 191 4.26 10.63 -7.00
CA VAL A 191 4.67 9.26 -6.67
C VAL A 191 5.32 9.20 -5.29
N GLN A 192 6.27 10.10 -5.00
CA GLN A 192 6.97 10.15 -3.72
C GLN A 192 6.02 10.45 -2.54
N SER A 193 4.95 11.21 -2.80
CA SER A 193 3.94 11.56 -1.80
C SER A 193 3.12 10.36 -1.30
N ILE A 194 3.09 9.28 -2.08
CA ILE A 194 2.51 7.97 -1.74
C ILE A 194 3.58 7.00 -1.23
N ALA A 195 4.78 7.06 -1.79
CA ALA A 195 5.90 6.19 -1.46
C ALA A 195 6.45 6.40 -0.05
N SER A 196 6.73 7.66 0.29
CA SER A 196 7.40 8.00 1.56
C SER A 196 6.60 7.50 2.76
N PRO A 197 5.26 7.71 2.84
CA PRO A 197 4.46 7.18 3.94
C PRO A 197 4.58 5.67 4.11
N VAL A 198 4.51 4.91 3.02
CA VAL A 198 4.56 3.43 3.10
C VAL A 198 5.93 2.95 3.60
N SER A 199 7.01 3.60 3.16
CA SER A 199 8.37 3.25 3.63
C SER A 199 8.63 3.58 5.11
N LEU A 200 7.83 4.47 5.68
CA LEU A 200 7.95 4.93 7.07
C LEU A 200 6.97 4.21 8.03
N ILE A 201 6.06 3.38 7.50
CA ILE A 201 5.16 2.51 8.29
C ILE A 201 5.85 1.17 8.68
N ASN A 202 7.15 1.03 8.41
CA ASN A 202 7.98 -0.16 8.70
C ASN A 202 8.22 -0.42 10.19
#